data_AF-A0A1I1UB13-F1
#
_entry.id   AF-A0A1I1UB13-F1
#
_cell.length_a   1.000
_cell.length_b   1.000
_cell.length_c   1.000
_cell.angle_alpha   90.00
_cell.angle_beta   90.00
_cell.angle_gamma   90.00
#
_symmetry.space_group_name_H-M   'P 1'
#
loop_
_entity.id
_entity.type
_entity.pdbx_description
1 polymer ?
#
loop_
_entity_poly.entity_id
_entity_poly.type
_entity_poly.pdbx_seq_one_letter_code
_entity_poly.pdbx_strand_id
1 'polypeptide(L)' 'MRALAWLKFGDTDIRCTVQVKRWTVDAVGIELQVGEERLRCWVWQGAVERVEGPTAHA' A
#
# COMPACT_ATOMS: atom_id res chain seq x y z
N MET A 1 1.78 -7.86 -6.37
CA MET A 1 2.53 -7.81 -5.11
C MET A 1 1.70 -7.08 -4.08
N ARG A 2 1.73 -7.52 -2.82
CA ARG A 2 1.09 -6.79 -1.70
C ARG A 2 2.14 -6.02 -0.91
N ALA A 3 1.71 -4.91 -0.32
CA ALA A 3 2.54 -4.04 0.52
C ALA A 3 1.66 -3.47 1.65
N LEU A 4 2.29 -2.97 2.72
CA LEU A 4 1.61 -2.12 3.68
C LEU A 4 1.75 -0.67 3.23
N ALA A 5 0.67 0.09 3.25
CA ALA A 5 0.71 1.52 2.95
C ALA A 5 -0.03 2.31 4.03
N TRP A 6 0.46 3.51 4.31
CA TRP A 6 -0.26 4.52 5.07
C TRP A 6 -1.15 5.33 4.13
N LEU A 7 -2.44 5.40 4.44
CA LEU A 7 -3.46 6.15 3.71
C LEU A 7 -4.22 7.05 4.67
N LYS A 8 -4.59 8.24 4.20
CA LYS A 8 -5.40 9.19 4.95
C LYS A 8 -6.81 9.25 4.37
N PHE A 9 -7.80 8.99 5.20
CA PHE A 9 -9.22 9.13 4.89
C PHE A 9 -9.81 10.24 5.77
N GLY A 10 -9.97 11.44 5.19
CA GLY A 10 -10.32 12.63 5.95
C GLY A 10 -9.22 12.98 6.95
N ASP A 11 -9.53 12.98 8.24
CA ASP A 11 -8.58 13.19 9.33
C ASP A 11 -7.92 11.90 9.84
N THR A 12 -8.41 10.73 9.41
CA THR A 12 -8.01 9.42 9.94
C THR A 12 -6.88 8.81 9.13
N ASP A 13 -5.78 8.45 9.80
CA ASP A 13 -4.65 7.75 9.18
C ASP A 13 -4.78 6.24 9.41
N ILE A 14 -4.69 5.46 8.32
CA ILE A 14 -4.89 4.02 8.31
C ILE A 14 -3.67 3.35 7.68
N ARG A 15 -3.13 2.32 8.36
CA ARG A 15 -2.15 1.40 7.77
C ARG A 15 -2.87 0.15 7.29
N CYS A 16 -2.81 -0.15 6.00
CA CYS A 16 -3.50 -1.31 5.45
C CYS A 16 -2.68 -2.05 4.40
N THR A 17 -3.09 -3.28 4.11
CA THR A 17 -2.52 -4.05 3.01
C THR A 17 -3.14 -3.57 1.69
N VAL A 18 -2.29 -3.26 0.72
CA VAL A 18 -2.69 -2.78 -0.59
C VAL A 18 -2.09 -3.63 -1.69
N GLN A 19 -2.75 -3.65 -2.85
CA GLN A 19 -2.17 -4.24 -4.06
C GLN A 19 -1.31 -3.19 -4.75
N VAL A 20 -0.02 -3.47 -4.90
CA VAL A 20 0.86 -2.63 -5.72
C VAL A 20 0.56 -2.87 -7.19
N LYS A 21 0.31 -1.78 -7.93
CA LYS A 21 0.13 -1.75 -9.38
C LYS A 21 1.37 -1.23 -10.10
N ARG A 22 2.09 -0.26 -9.52
CA ARG A 22 3.36 0.25 -10.05
C ARG A 22 4.23 0.76 -8.92
N TRP A 23 5.54 0.52 -9.00
CA TRP A 23 6.51 1.03 -8.04
C TRP A 23 7.53 1.88 -8.79
N THR A 24 7.73 3.12 -8.36
CA THR A 24 8.80 4.02 -8.86
C THR A 24 9.70 4.43 -7.71
N VAL A 25 10.71 5.26 -7.99
CA VAL A 25 11.63 5.72 -6.95
C VAL A 25 10.92 6.65 -5.94
N ASP A 26 9.97 7.46 -6.39
CA ASP A 26 9.30 8.47 -5.55
C ASP A 26 7.92 8.06 -5.07
N ALA A 27 7.21 7.21 -5.82
CA ALA A 27 5.81 6.90 -5.55
C ALA A 27 5.42 5.46 -5.93
N VAL A 28 4.36 4.99 -5.28
CA VAL A 28 3.80 3.66 -5.51
C VAL A 28 2.32 3.82 -5.88
N GLY A 29 1.97 3.34 -7.06
CA GLY A 29 0.59 3.25 -7.52
C GLY A 29 -0.04 2.02 -6.90
N ILE A 30 -1.11 2.22 -6.13
CA ILE A 30 -1.76 1.15 -5.37
C ILE A 30 -3.23 1.00 -5.75
N GLU A 31 -3.81 -0.12 -5.37
CA GLU A 31 -5.25 -0.39 -5.39
C GLU A 31 -5.68 -1.04 -4.08
N LEU A 32 -6.85 -0.65 -3.61
CA LEU A 32 -7.50 -1.23 -2.44
C LEU A 32 -9.02 -1.24 -2.59
N GLN A 33 -9.66 -2.07 -1.79
CA GLN A 33 -11.11 -2.16 -1.69
C GLN A 33 -11.56 -1.41 -0.42
N VAL A 34 -12.54 -0.52 -0.53
CA VAL A 34 -13.18 0.18 0.59
C VAL A 34 -14.68 -0.04 0.47
N GLY A 35 -15.23 -0.90 1.34
CA GLY A 35 -16.59 -1.40 1.18
C GLY A 35 -16.76 -2.08 -0.20
N GLU A 36 -17.68 -1.55 -1.01
CA GLU A 36 -17.95 -2.04 -2.36
C GLU A 36 -17.13 -1.33 -3.45
N GLU A 37 -16.42 -0.25 -3.09
CA GLU A 37 -15.65 0.54 -4.05
C GLU A 37 -14.20 0.09 -4.17
N ARG A 38 -13.68 0.15 -5.39
CA ARG A 38 -12.27 -0.07 -5.70
C ARG A 38 -11.59 1.26 -5.95
N LEU A 39 -10.69 1.63 -5.05
CA LEU A 39 -9.95 2.89 -5.11
C LEU A 39 -8.54 2.66 -5.64
N ARG A 40 -8.02 3.65 -6.35
CA ARG A 40 -6.64 3.71 -6.84
C ARG A 40 -6.06 5.09 -6.56
N CYS A 41 -4.83 5.13 -6.07
CA CYS A 41 -4.11 6.37 -5.85
C CYS A 41 -2.60 6.13 -5.91
N TRP A 42 -1.85 7.24 -5.95
CA TRP A 42 -0.42 7.24 -5.74
C TRP A 42 -0.12 7.58 -4.29
N VAL A 43 0.83 6.86 -3.71
CA VAL A 43 1.33 7.09 -2.36
C VAL A 43 2.83 7.33 -2.46
N TRP A 44 3.36 8.28 -1.69
CA TRP A 44 4.80 8.49 -1.59
C TRP A 44 5.51 7.20 -1.16
N GLN A 45 6.66 6.89 -1.77
CA GLN A 45 7.36 5.63 -1.52
C GLN A 45 7.67 5.42 -0.03
N GLY A 46 8.02 6.50 0.70
CA GLY A 46 8.29 6.45 2.14
C GLY A 46 7.08 6.07 3.02
N ALA A 47 5.87 6.11 2.47
CA ALA A 47 4.65 5.66 3.14
C ALA A 47 4.24 4.22 2.78
N VAL A 48 5.10 3.48 2.05
CA VAL A 48 4.83 2.10 1.60
C VAL A 48 5.97 1.16 2.01
N GLU A 49 5.62 0.11 2.74
CA GLU A 49 6.53 -0.94 3.19
C GLU A 49 6.27 -2.22 2.41
N ARG A 50 7.34 -2.83 1.87
CA ARG A 50 7.24 -4.14 1.24
C ARG A 50 6.93 -5.18 2.31
N VAL A 51 5.87 -5.96 2.09
CA VAL A 51 5.65 -7.16 2.87
C VAL A 51 6.47 -8.25 2.19
N GLU A 52 7.65 -8.54 2.73
CA GLU A 52 8.36 -9.77 2.38
C GLU A 52 7.54 -10.96 2.89
N GLY A 53 7.49 -12.05 2.11
CA GLY A 53 6.98 -13.32 2.65
C GLY A 53 7.82 -13.74 3.86
N PRO A 54 7.38 -14.74 4.65
CA PRO A 54 8.16 -15.17 5.81
C PRO A 54 9.61 -15.42 5.37
N THR A 55 10.56 -14.72 5.98
CA THR A 55 11.96 -15.07 5.88
C THR A 55 12.03 -16.49 6.43
N ALA A 56 12.28 -17.47 5.55
CA ALA A 56 12.63 -18.80 5.98
C ALA A 56 13.95 -18.66 6.76
N HIS A 57 13.85 -18.53 8.07
CA HIS A 57 14.99 -18.74 8.95
C HIS A 57 15.33 -20.23 8.84
N ALA A 58 16.52 -20.49 8.29
CA ALA A 58 17.16 -21.79 8.27
C ALA A 58 17.50 -22.26 9.70
#